data_AF-A0A9W8FGC6-F1
#
_entry.id   AF-A0A9W8FGC6-F1
#
_cell.length_a   1.000
_cell.length_b   1.000
_cell.length_c   1.000
_cell.angle_alpha   90.00
_cell.angle_beta   90.00
_cell.angle_gamma   90.00
#
_symmetry.space_group_name_H-M   'P 1'
#
loop_
_entity.id
_entity.type
_entity.pdbx_description
1 polymer ?
#
loop_
_entity_poly.entity_id
_entity_poly.type
_entity_poly.pdbx_seq_one_letter_code
_entity_poly.pdbx_strand_id
1 'polypeptide(L)'
;MDGQIEITNKQFPRHKLFSRELAVLMYGFGDDISPLPESVDVMEDILVDFINSVCVQAATVSGRKNKVSVEDFKFVLRKDPKKLARVEELIAMNKEIEVARSIF
;
A
#
# COMPACT_ATOMS: atom_id res chain seq x y z
N MET A 1 -18.78 -18.85 17.09
CA MET A 1 -19.24 -18.74 15.68
C MET A 1 -18.38 -17.67 15.05
N ASP A 2 -17.25 -18.13 14.52
CA ASP A 2 -16.15 -17.32 14.01
C ASP A 2 -16.50 -16.88 12.59
N GLY A 3 -16.72 -15.58 12.42
CA GLY A 3 -17.01 -14.99 11.12
C GLY A 3 -15.76 -15.05 10.26
N GLN A 4 -15.62 -16.11 9.46
CA GLN A 4 -14.58 -16.23 8.46
C GLN A 4 -14.82 -15.19 7.37
N ILE A 5 -13.88 -14.28 7.20
CA ILE A 5 -13.86 -13.36 6.06
C ILE A 5 -13.52 -14.21 4.84
N GLU A 6 -14.49 -14.41 3.94
CA GLU A 6 -14.27 -15.09 2.66
C GLU A 6 -13.46 -14.17 1.74
N ILE A 7 -12.14 -14.38 1.71
CA ILE A 7 -11.25 -13.73 0.73
C ILE A 7 -11.50 -14.40 -0.61
N THR A 8 -12.10 -13.69 -1.56
CA THR A 8 -12.32 -14.21 -2.90
C THR A 8 -10.97 -14.45 -3.58
N ASN A 9 -10.67 -15.71 -3.92
CA ASN A 9 -9.50 -16.13 -4.71
C ASN A 9 -9.66 -15.72 -6.18
N LYS A 10 -9.87 -14.44 -6.45
CA LYS A 10 -9.87 -13.92 -7.82
C LYS A 10 -8.41 -13.77 -8.26
N GLN A 11 -7.96 -14.62 -9.17
CA GLN A 11 -6.64 -14.46 -9.78
C GLN A 11 -6.63 -13.16 -10.60
N PHE A 12 -6.02 -12.12 -10.03
CA PHE A 12 -5.63 -10.95 -10.79
C PHE A 12 -4.42 -11.30 -11.66
N PRO A 13 -4.31 -10.77 -12.88
CA PRO A 13 -3.09 -10.90 -13.66
C PRO A 13 -1.93 -10.34 -12.83
N ARG A 14 -1.03 -11.22 -12.39
CA ARG A 14 0.04 -10.89 -11.43
C ARG A 14 1.22 -10.15 -12.05
N HIS A 15 1.22 -9.91 -13.36
CA HIS A 15 2.41 -9.47 -14.06
C HIS A 15 2.21 -8.11 -14.74
N LYS A 16 3.16 -7.21 -14.50
CA LYS A 16 3.28 -5.88 -15.13
C LYS A 16 2.17 -4.89 -14.78
N LEU A 17 1.75 -4.88 -13.52
CA LEU A 17 0.86 -3.88 -12.95
C LEU A 17 1.58 -2.54 -12.74
N PHE A 18 2.85 -2.58 -12.34
CA PHE A 18 3.62 -1.42 -11.88
C PHE A 18 5.02 -1.31 -12.48
N SER A 19 5.39 -2.14 -13.47
CA SER A 19 6.79 -2.21 -13.94
C SER A 19 7.38 -0.85 -14.35
N ARG A 20 6.57 0.04 -14.93
CA ARG A 20 7.02 1.37 -15.37
C ARG A 20 7.27 2.30 -14.18
N GLU A 21 6.32 2.39 -13.27
CA GLU A 21 6.37 3.24 -12.09
C GLU A 21 7.45 2.74 -11.13
N LEU A 22 7.60 1.42 -11.03
CA LEU A 22 8.56 0.78 -10.14
C LEU A 22 9.99 0.98 -10.60
N ALA A 23 10.28 0.93 -11.90
CA ALA A 23 11.61 1.26 -12.42
C ALA A 23 12.03 2.70 -12.08
N VAL A 24 11.10 3.66 -12.21
CA VAL A 24 11.35 5.07 -11.84
C VAL A 24 11.56 5.20 -10.33
N LEU A 25 10.79 4.46 -9.52
CA LEU A 25 10.94 4.46 -8.08
C LEU A 25 12.29 3.87 -7.66
N MET A 26 12.71 2.74 -8.26
CA MET A 26 14.01 2.11 -8.03
C MET A 26 15.16 3.08 -8.30
N TYR A 27 15.13 3.80 -9.44
CA TYR A 27 16.08 4.88 -9.72
C TYR A 27 16.04 5.98 -8.64
N GLY A 28 14.85 6.39 -8.21
CA GLY A 28 14.68 7.37 -7.12
C GLY A 28 15.27 6.93 -5.77
N PHE A 29 15.42 5.62 -5.56
CA PHE A 29 16.09 5.02 -4.40
C PHE A 29 17.57 4.67 -4.65
N GLY A 30 18.12 5.07 -5.81
CA GLY A 30 19.55 4.96 -6.13
C GLY A 30 19.94 3.79 -7.02
N ASP A 31 18.97 3.10 -7.63
CA ASP A 31 19.25 2.09 -8.67
C ASP A 31 19.61 2.76 -10.02
N ASP A 32 19.92 1.96 -11.04
CA ASP A 32 20.18 2.44 -12.40
C ASP A 32 18.91 3.06 -13.04
N ILE A 33 19.11 3.97 -13.99
CA ILE A 33 18.01 4.59 -14.76
C ILE A 33 17.25 3.58 -15.63
N SER A 34 17.92 2.49 -16.00
CA SER A 34 17.40 1.35 -16.74
C SER A 34 17.70 0.07 -15.98
N PRO A 35 17.00 -0.19 -14.85
CA PRO A 35 17.23 -1.38 -14.05
C PRO A 35 16.93 -2.65 -14.87
N LEU A 36 17.54 -3.77 -14.47
CA LEU A 36 17.31 -5.06 -15.12
C LEU A 36 15.82 -5.42 -15.07
N PRO A 37 15.18 -5.83 -16.19
CA PRO A 37 13.76 -6.22 -16.20
C PRO A 37 13.42 -7.27 -15.15
N GLU A 38 14.31 -8.23 -14.93
CA GLU A 38 14.15 -9.29 -13.94
C GLU A 38 14.15 -8.75 -12.51
N SER A 39 14.95 -7.72 -12.23
CA SER A 39 14.94 -7.05 -10.92
C SER A 39 13.63 -6.28 -10.69
N VAL A 40 13.10 -5.63 -11.73
CA VAL A 40 11.80 -4.94 -11.67
C VAL A 40 10.68 -5.95 -11.42
N ASP A 41 10.70 -7.09 -12.09
CA ASP A 41 9.71 -8.16 -11.92
C ASP A 41 9.73 -8.72 -10.49
N VAL A 42 10.92 -8.99 -9.94
CA VAL A 42 11.06 -9.46 -8.54
C VAL A 42 10.61 -8.39 -7.55
N MET A 43 10.94 -7.12 -7.79
CA MET A 43 10.49 -6.02 -6.93
C MET A 43 8.97 -5.87 -6.98
N GLU A 44 8.35 -6.10 -8.14
CA GLU A 44 6.90 -6.07 -8.30
C GLU A 44 6.22 -7.18 -7.49
N ASP A 45 6.75 -8.41 -7.54
CA ASP A 45 6.25 -9.52 -6.71
C ASP A 45 6.32 -9.18 -5.21
N ILE A 46 7.45 -8.64 -4.75
CA ILE A 46 7.63 -8.21 -3.35
C ILE A 46 6.63 -7.11 -2.98
N LEU A 47 6.42 -6.14 -3.87
CA LEU A 47 5.48 -5.03 -3.66
C LEU A 47 4.04 -5.53 -3.54
N VAL A 48 3.61 -6.41 -4.45
CA VAL A 48 2.26 -6.98 -4.45
C VAL A 48 2.02 -7.80 -3.18
N ASP A 49 2.98 -8.64 -2.80
CA ASP A 49 2.90 -9.44 -1.57
C ASP A 49 2.85 -8.55 -0.32
N PHE A 50 3.63 -7.47 -0.28
CA PHE A 50 3.57 -6.49 0.81
C PHE A 50 2.20 -5.83 0.92
N ILE A 51 1.64 -5.33 -0.20
CA ILE A 51 0.32 -4.69 -0.23
C ILE A 51 -0.76 -5.68 0.24
N ASN A 52 -0.75 -6.90 -0.28
CA ASN A 52 -1.70 -7.94 0.09
C ASN A 52 -1.62 -8.27 1.58
N SER A 53 -0.40 -8.46 2.12
CA SER A 53 -0.18 -8.75 3.53
C SER A 53 -0.72 -7.65 4.44
N VAL A 54 -0.46 -6.37 4.10
CA VAL A 54 -0.96 -5.23 4.89
C VAL A 54 -2.49 -5.14 4.81
N CYS A 55 -3.08 -5.32 3.62
CA CYS A 55 -4.53 -5.30 3.43
C CYS A 55 -5.25 -6.42 4.21
N VAL A 56 -4.71 -7.65 4.20
CA VAL A 56 -5.28 -8.77 4.97
C VAL A 56 -5.19 -8.51 6.47
N GLN A 57 -4.07 -7.97 6.95
CA GLN A 57 -3.93 -7.58 8.36
C GLN A 57 -4.92 -6.47 8.74
N ALA A 58 -5.10 -5.45 7.90
CA ALA A 58 -6.04 -4.37 8.16
C ALA A 58 -7.49 -4.86 8.15
N ALA A 59 -7.84 -5.77 7.22
CA ALA A 59 -9.14 -6.43 7.21
C ALA A 59 -9.39 -7.24 8.48
N THR A 60 -8.37 -7.98 8.95
CA THR A 60 -8.45 -8.73 10.21
C THR A 60 -8.68 -7.81 11.42
N VAL A 61 -7.97 -6.68 11.47
CA VAL A 61 -8.13 -5.66 12.51
C VAL A 61 -9.52 -5.01 12.48
N SER A 62 -10.06 -4.78 11.27
CA SER A 62 -11.41 -4.22 11.11
C SER A 62 -12.50 -5.15 11.66
N GLY A 63 -12.21 -6.45 11.78
CA GLY A 63 -13.06 -7.45 12.42
C GLY A 63 -14.41 -7.59 11.73
N ARG A 64 -15.50 -7.29 12.45
CA ARG A 64 -16.88 -7.38 11.94
C ARG A 64 -17.34 -6.13 11.18
N LYS A 65 -16.50 -5.10 11.05
CA LYS A 65 -16.85 -3.93 10.26
C LYS A 65 -16.97 -4.34 8.79
N ASN A 66 -17.99 -3.84 8.10
CA ASN A 66 -18.16 -4.09 6.66
C ASN A 66 -17.17 -3.30 5.78
N LYS A 67 -16.33 -2.45 6.38
CA LYS A 67 -15.36 -1.60 5.67
C LYS A 67 -14.08 -1.48 6.47
N VAL A 68 -12.95 -1.58 5.77
CA VAL A 68 -11.63 -1.26 6.31
C VAL A 68 -11.45 0.26 6.31
N SER A 69 -10.97 0.79 7.44
CA SER A 69 -10.72 2.22 7.65
C SER A 69 -9.23 2.53 7.75
N VAL A 70 -8.87 3.81 7.61
CA VAL A 70 -7.48 4.28 7.75
C VAL A 70 -6.89 3.95 9.12
N GLU A 71 -7.71 3.99 10.18
CA GLU A 71 -7.26 3.63 11.53
C GLU A 71 -6.89 2.15 11.66
N ASP A 72 -7.54 1.26 10.88
CA ASP A 72 -7.16 -0.15 10.87
C ASP A 72 -5.76 -0.34 10.25
N PHE A 73 -5.41 0.42 9.20
CA PHE A 73 -4.05 0.45 8.63
C PHE A 73 -3.02 1.05 9.59
N LYS A 74 -3.35 2.17 10.26
CA LYS A 74 -2.47 2.78 11.29
C LYS A 74 -2.19 1.80 12.42
N PHE A 75 -3.21 1.03 12.84
CA PHE A 75 -3.03 -0.01 13.84
C PHE A 75 -2.09 -1.12 13.38
N VAL A 76 -2.20 -1.59 12.13
CA VAL A 76 -1.26 -2.57 11.55
C VAL A 76 0.18 -2.03 11.57
N LEU A 77 0.37 -0.76 11.21
CA LEU A 77 1.67 -0.11 11.12
C LEU A 77 2.23 0.39 12.47
N ARG A 78 1.50 0.25 13.58
CA ARG A 78 1.88 0.84 14.89
C ARG A 78 3.25 0.45 15.44
N LYS A 79 3.81 -0.67 14.98
CA LYS A 79 5.13 -1.16 15.38
C LYS A 79 6.28 -0.63 14.52
N ASP A 80 5.96 0.04 13.41
CA ASP A 80 6.92 0.72 12.55
C ASP A 80 6.69 2.24 12.64
N PRO A 81 7.40 2.93 13.55
CA PRO A 81 7.15 4.35 13.79
C PRO A 81 7.45 5.22 12.56
N LYS A 82 8.35 4.79 11.66
CA LYS A 82 8.66 5.53 10.44
C LYS A 82 7.50 5.45 9.45
N LYS A 83 6.96 4.25 9.21
CA LYS A 83 5.80 4.07 8.32
C LYS A 83 4.55 4.75 8.89
N LEU A 84 4.31 4.63 10.20
CA LEU A 84 3.17 5.28 10.85
C LEU A 84 3.24 6.81 10.72
N ALA A 85 4.39 7.42 11.05
CA ALA A 85 4.57 8.86 10.91
C ALA A 85 4.36 9.33 9.47
N ARG A 86 4.87 8.56 8.49
CA ARG A 86 4.68 8.88 7.07
C ARG A 86 3.21 8.85 6.65
N VAL A 87 2.42 7.91 7.16
CA VAL A 87 0.98 7.86 6.88
C VAL A 87 0.27 9.11 7.42
N GLU A 88 0.59 9.52 8.64
CA GLU A 88 -0.02 10.71 9.26
C GLU A 88 0.34 12.00 8.51
N GLU A 89 1.61 12.13 8.10
CA GLU A 89 2.09 13.25 7.28
C GLU A 89 1.35 13.33 5.94
N LEU A 90 1.21 12.21 5.23
CA LEU A 90 0.51 12.16 3.94
C LEU A 90 -0.98 12.53 4.06
N ILE A 91 -1.64 12.09 5.13
CA ILE A 91 -3.05 12.43 5.39
C ILE A 91 -3.17 13.93 5.68
N ALA A 92 -2.28 14.50 6.50
CA ALA A 92 -2.27 15.92 6.80
C ALA A 92 -2.05 16.77 5.54
N MET A 93 -1.06 16.39 4.72
CA MET A 93 -0.76 17.07 3.45
C MET A 93 -1.93 17.01 2.47
N ASN A 94 -2.60 15.85 2.36
CA ASN A 94 -3.78 15.74 1.49
C ASN A 94 -4.91 16.68 1.95
N LYS A 95 -5.12 16.80 3.27
CA LYS A 95 -6.11 17.73 3.83
C LYS A 95 -5.77 19.19 3.51
N GLU A 96 -4.49 19.58 3.59
CA GLU A 96 -4.05 20.92 3.20
C GLU A 96 -4.32 21.20 1.71
N ILE A 97 -4.05 20.23 0.84
CA ILE A 97 -4.33 20.32 -0.61
C ILE A 97 -5.84 20.47 -0.86
N GLU A 98 -6.69 19.70 -0.17
CA GLU A 98 -8.15 19.79 -0.29
C GLU A 98 -8.68 21.16 0.15
N VAL A 99 -8.18 21.69 1.28
CA VAL A 99 -8.53 23.03 1.74
C VAL A 99 -8.10 24.09 0.72
N ALA A 100 -6.86 24.03 0.23
CA ALA A 100 -6.37 24.96 -0.79
C ALA A 100 -7.24 24.94 -2.06
N ARG A 101 -7.66 23.76 -2.51
CA ARG A 101 -8.56 23.60 -3.68
C ARG A 101 -9.95 24.17 -3.45
N SER A 102 -10.43 24.25 -2.21
CA SER A 102 -11.75 24.78 -1.89
C SER A 102 -11.84 26.32 -1.84
N ILE A 103 -10.69 27.00 -1.81
CA ILE A 103 -10.60 28.45 -1.68
C ILE A 103 -10.53 29.15 -3.06
N PHE A 104 -10.24 28.41 -4.13
CA PHE A 104 -10.21 28.88 -5.52
C PHE A 104 -11.38 28.32 -6.32
#